data_AF-Q984A2-F1
#
_entry.id   AF-Q984A2-F1
#
_cell.length_a   1.000
_cell.length_b   1.000
_cell.length_c   1.000
_cell.angle_alpha   90.00
_cell.angle_beta   90.00
_cell.angle_gamma   90.00
#
_symmetry.space_group_name_H-M   'P 1'
#
loop_
_entity.id
_entity.type
_entity.pdbx_description
1 polymer ?
#
loop_
_entity_poly.entity_id
_entity_poly.type
_entity_poly.pdbx_seq_one_letter_code
_entity_poly.pdbx_strand_id
1 'polypeptide(L)'
;MIKHHPSDETLFRYANGSLESGPRIVVAVHVGACTACAERIAGFEALGGSLLHDIEPEDMEPGALDHVMAMIDTGEASRAKAAPANRLPRADVGIRLPEVLDDCGIGPWRWIGPGVRWSRVTLPDDDSANVMLLKVVAGRKLPEHTHAGYEYTHILKGAFSDARGRYGPGDLDEADDDVQHQPIVDKEGECICIAALEGQMKLSGFFGRLIQPLFGG
;
A
#
# COMPACT_ATOMS: atom_id res chain seq x y z
N MET A 1 -13.66 11.18 9.24
CA MET A 1 -12.42 11.42 10.02
C MET A 1 -11.76 10.08 10.21
N ILE A 2 -10.50 9.97 9.79
CA ILE A 2 -9.68 8.77 9.94
C ILE A 2 -9.39 8.58 11.43
N LYS A 3 -9.48 7.35 11.92
CA LYS A 3 -9.30 6.95 13.32
C LYS A 3 -8.19 5.92 13.50
N HIS A 4 -7.91 5.12 12.48
CA HIS A 4 -6.89 4.08 12.52
C HIS A 4 -5.75 4.46 11.58
N HIS A 5 -4.55 4.48 12.15
CA HIS A 5 -3.32 4.94 11.52
C HIS A 5 -2.28 3.84 11.59
N PRO A 6 -1.31 3.80 10.67
CA PRO A 6 -0.13 2.96 10.84
C PRO A 6 0.61 3.29 12.13
N SER A 7 1.37 2.32 12.63
CA SER A 7 2.30 2.50 13.72
C SER A 7 3.38 3.54 13.37
N ASP A 8 3.94 4.17 14.40
CA ASP A 8 5.08 5.07 14.23
C ASP A 8 6.29 4.36 13.61
N GLU A 9 6.45 3.06 13.88
CA GLU A 9 7.49 2.23 13.27
C GLU A 9 7.31 2.11 11.75
N THR A 10 6.09 1.80 11.31
CA THR A 10 5.76 1.73 9.87
C THR A 10 5.93 3.09 9.20
N LEU A 11 5.47 4.18 9.83
CA LEU A 11 5.65 5.54 9.30
C LEU A 11 7.14 5.95 9.23
N PHE A 12 7.95 5.53 10.19
CA PHE A 12 9.39 5.77 10.18
C PHE A 12 10.10 4.97 9.08
N ARG A 13 9.76 3.68 8.92
CA ARG A 13 10.26 2.83 7.81
C ARG A 13 9.86 3.39 6.45
N TYR A 14 8.66 3.95 6.33
CA TYR A 14 8.24 4.66 5.13
C TYR A 14 9.12 5.89 4.87
N ALA A 15 9.28 6.75 5.88
CA ALA A 15 10.04 8.00 5.77
C ALA A 15 11.54 7.78 5.45
N ASN A 16 12.14 6.72 5.98
CA ASN A 16 13.55 6.40 5.77
C ASN A 16 13.81 5.49 4.55
N GLY A 17 12.76 5.11 3.81
CA GLY A 17 12.87 4.29 2.60
C GLY A 17 13.17 2.80 2.82
N SER A 18 13.01 2.27 4.04
CA SER A 18 13.22 0.84 4.36
C SER A 18 11.95 -0.01 4.38
N LEU A 19 10.78 0.58 4.12
CA LEU A 19 9.53 -0.15 4.00
C LEU A 19 9.44 -0.84 2.62
N GLU A 20 9.09 -2.13 2.63
CA GLU A 20 8.96 -2.95 1.43
C GLU A 20 7.93 -2.38 0.45
N SER A 21 8.11 -2.68 -0.84
CA SER A 21 7.33 -2.11 -1.96
C SER A 21 5.80 -2.19 -1.76
N GLY A 22 5.30 -3.35 -1.31
CA GLY A 22 3.89 -3.62 -1.08
C GLY A 22 3.28 -2.76 0.05
N PRO A 23 3.74 -2.89 1.30
CA PRO A 23 3.31 -2.02 2.40
C PRO A 23 3.50 -0.53 2.08
N ARG A 24 4.60 -0.16 1.42
CA ARG A 24 4.88 1.22 1.03
C ARG A 24 3.77 1.81 0.17
N ILE A 25 3.23 1.09 -0.81
CA ILE A 25 2.13 1.62 -1.63
C ILE A 25 0.83 1.78 -0.83
N VAL A 26 0.55 0.89 0.14
CA VAL A 26 -0.64 0.98 1.00
C VAL A 26 -0.53 2.17 1.96
N VAL A 27 0.65 2.38 2.55
CA VAL A 27 0.94 3.55 3.39
C VAL A 27 0.86 4.83 2.57
N ALA A 28 1.40 4.85 1.34
CA ALA A 28 1.32 6.02 0.46
C ALA A 28 -0.13 6.40 0.13
N VAL A 29 -1.00 5.40 -0.09
CA VAL A 29 -2.45 5.61 -0.26
C VAL A 29 -3.06 6.26 1.00
N HIS A 30 -2.74 5.76 2.19
CA HIS A 30 -3.23 6.33 3.44
C HIS A 30 -2.75 7.76 3.68
N VAL A 31 -1.46 8.02 3.49
CA VAL A 31 -0.83 9.34 3.69
C VAL A 31 -1.44 10.39 2.76
N GLY A 32 -1.77 10.02 1.51
CA GLY A 32 -2.49 10.89 0.58
C GLY A 32 -3.88 11.32 1.06
N ALA A 33 -4.47 10.62 2.04
CA ALA A 33 -5.76 10.94 2.63
C ALA A 33 -5.69 11.40 4.10
N CYS A 34 -4.53 11.32 4.75
CA CYS A 34 -4.36 11.54 6.19
C CYS A 34 -3.29 12.60 6.50
N THR A 35 -3.73 13.81 6.84
CA THR A 35 -2.83 14.93 7.18
C THR A 35 -2.00 14.64 8.43
N ALA A 36 -2.57 13.97 9.44
CA ALA A 36 -1.84 13.61 10.67
C ALA A 36 -0.64 12.69 10.39
N CYS A 37 -0.82 11.67 9.54
CA CYS A 37 0.29 10.79 9.16
C CYS A 37 1.29 11.48 8.24
N ALA A 38 0.83 12.37 7.35
CA ALA A 38 1.72 13.17 6.52
C ALA A 38 2.61 14.10 7.38
N GLU A 39 2.04 14.77 8.39
CA GLU A 39 2.80 15.59 9.35
C GLU A 39 3.78 14.75 10.18
N ARG A 40 3.39 13.52 10.57
CA ARG A 40 4.26 12.60 11.30
C ARG A 40 5.48 12.19 10.48
N ILE A 41 5.27 11.83 9.21
CA ILE A 41 6.34 11.51 8.25
C ILE A 41 7.26 12.71 8.05
N ALA A 42 6.71 13.90 7.84
CA ALA A 42 7.50 15.12 7.67
C ALA A 42 8.41 15.39 8.89
N GLY A 43 7.96 15.05 10.10
CA GLY A 43 8.79 15.09 11.31
C GLY A 43 9.98 14.13 11.26
N PHE A 44 9.79 12.90 10.76
CA PHE A 44 10.88 11.94 10.58
C PHE A 44 11.84 12.36 9.46
N GLU A 45 11.32 12.89 8.36
CA GLU A 45 12.13 13.42 7.25
C GLU A 45 12.96 14.63 7.69
N ALA A 46 12.41 15.52 8.52
CA ALA A 46 13.15 16.66 9.07
C ALA A 46 14.32 16.20 9.95
N LEU A 47 14.14 15.16 10.75
CA LEU A 47 15.23 14.53 11.51
C LEU A 47 16.30 13.97 10.56
N GLY A 48 15.89 13.24 9.52
CA GLY A 48 16.79 12.73 8.49
C GLY A 48 17.56 13.85 7.78
N GLY A 49 16.91 14.97 7.49
CA GLY A 49 17.54 16.16 6.93
C GLY A 49 18.59 16.79 7.86
N SER A 50 18.34 16.82 9.17
CA SER A 50 19.34 17.26 10.15
C SER A 50 20.55 16.34 10.17
N LEU A 51 20.33 15.03 10.15
CA LEU A 51 21.43 14.06 10.10
C LEU A 51 22.24 14.21 8.80
N LEU A 52 21.56 14.38 7.66
CA LEU A 52 22.23 14.60 6.38
C LEU A 52 23.06 15.89 6.37
N HIS A 53 22.58 16.95 7.03
CA HIS A 53 23.31 18.21 7.16
C HIS A 53 24.61 18.07 7.97
N ASP A 54 24.62 17.19 8.97
CA ASP A 54 25.75 17.00 9.88
C ASP A 54 26.79 15.96 9.36
N ILE A 55 26.48 15.25 8.27
CA ILE A 55 27.43 14.30 7.64
C ILE A 55 28.61 15.08 7.04
N GLU A 56 29.83 14.55 7.24
CA GLU A 56 31.04 15.07 6.61
C GLU A 56 30.88 15.04 5.07
N PRO A 57 30.94 16.20 4.38
CA PRO A 57 30.80 16.24 2.93
C PRO A 57 31.91 15.45 2.24
N GLU A 58 31.54 14.73 1.18
CA GLU A 58 32.49 14.07 0.29
C GLU A 58 32.62 14.87 -1.01
N ASP A 59 33.85 15.00 -1.51
CA ASP A 59 34.11 15.72 -2.75
C ASP A 59 33.49 14.98 -3.94
N MET A 60 32.69 15.72 -4.71
CA MET A 60 32.15 15.23 -5.98
C MET A 60 33.22 15.32 -7.08
N GLU A 61 33.06 14.52 -8.14
CA GLU A 61 33.91 14.60 -9.34
C GLU A 61 33.99 16.03 -9.91
N PRO A 62 35.20 16.51 -10.30
CA PRO A 62 35.35 17.83 -10.90
C PRO A 62 34.42 18.03 -12.11
N GLY A 63 33.67 19.14 -12.11
CA GLY A 63 32.72 19.46 -13.18
C GLY A 63 31.33 18.82 -13.01
N ALA A 64 31.06 18.08 -11.92
CA ALA A 64 29.75 17.49 -11.66
C ALA A 64 28.61 18.53 -11.65
N LEU A 65 28.84 19.72 -11.08
CA LEU A 65 27.85 20.80 -11.08
C LEU A 65 27.53 21.29 -12.50
N ASP A 66 28.56 21.58 -13.31
CA ASP A 66 28.39 22.05 -14.68
C ASP A 66 27.66 21.01 -15.54
N HIS A 67 27.96 19.72 -15.33
CA HIS A 67 27.28 18.63 -16.01
C HIS A 67 25.78 18.60 -15.70
N VAL A 68 25.39 18.67 -14.41
CA VAL A 68 23.99 18.69 -14.00
C VAL A 68 23.28 19.95 -14.50
N MET A 69 23.92 21.11 -14.42
CA MET A 69 23.35 22.37 -14.93
C MET A 69 23.10 22.32 -16.44
N ALA A 70 24.04 21.74 -17.20
CA ALA A 70 23.85 21.52 -18.64
C ALA A 70 22.67 20.59 -18.93
N MET A 71 22.49 19.50 -18.16
CA MET A 71 21.33 18.60 -18.30
C MET A 71 19.98 19.28 -18.02
N ILE A 72 19.96 20.26 -17.11
CA ILE A 72 18.77 21.07 -16.81
C ILE A 72 18.48 22.01 -17.98
N ASP A 73 19.49 22.73 -18.47
CA ASP A 73 19.37 23.71 -19.56
C ASP A 73 18.95 23.05 -20.89
N THR A 74 19.48 21.86 -21.19
CA THR A 74 19.10 21.10 -22.40
C THR A 74 17.72 20.47 -22.29
N GLY A 75 17.13 20.46 -21.09
CA GLY A 75 15.92 19.70 -20.78
C GLY A 75 16.10 18.20 -20.95
N GLU A 76 17.33 17.68 -20.99
CA GLU A 76 17.62 16.23 -21.04
C GLU A 76 17.11 15.53 -19.79
N ALA A 77 17.20 16.18 -18.62
CA ALA A 77 16.56 15.71 -17.40
C ALA A 77 15.03 15.57 -17.53
N SER A 78 14.39 16.39 -18.38
CA SER A 78 12.95 16.29 -18.69
C SER A 78 12.64 15.37 -19.87
N ARG A 79 13.58 15.10 -20.79
CA ARG A 79 13.40 14.19 -21.94
C ARG A 79 13.64 12.73 -21.60
N ALA A 80 14.33 12.44 -20.50
CA ALA A 80 14.29 11.13 -19.86
C ALA A 80 12.88 10.79 -19.30
N LYS A 81 11.88 11.69 -19.39
CA LYS A 81 10.48 11.32 -19.22
C LYS A 81 9.98 10.51 -20.41
N ALA A 82 10.09 9.20 -20.22
CA ALA A 82 9.21 8.17 -20.70
C ALA A 82 9.03 8.11 -22.23
N ALA A 83 9.80 7.21 -22.88
CA ALA A 83 9.17 6.33 -23.87
C ALA A 83 7.81 5.91 -23.30
N PRO A 84 6.68 5.92 -24.06
CA PRO A 84 5.36 5.69 -23.50
C PRO A 84 5.46 4.48 -22.60
N ALA A 85 5.49 4.72 -21.28
CA ALA A 85 5.66 3.65 -20.32
C ALA A 85 4.54 2.72 -20.68
N ASN A 86 4.86 1.46 -20.99
CA ASN A 86 3.89 0.50 -21.47
C ASN A 86 2.88 0.39 -20.33
N ARG A 87 1.82 1.22 -20.38
CA ARG A 87 1.04 1.55 -19.18
C ARG A 87 0.50 0.22 -18.70
N LEU A 88 0.83 -0.13 -17.46
CA LEU A 88 0.42 -1.41 -16.94
C LEU A 88 -1.11 -1.52 -17.12
N PRO A 89 -1.62 -2.68 -17.56
CA PRO A 89 -3.05 -2.84 -17.80
C PRO A 89 -3.86 -2.40 -16.58
N ARG A 90 -4.90 -1.59 -16.79
CA ARG A 90 -5.74 -1.05 -15.72
C ARG A 90 -7.21 -1.35 -15.97
N ALA A 91 -7.73 -2.37 -15.31
CA ALA A 91 -9.13 -2.73 -15.36
C ALA A 91 -10.00 -1.74 -14.57
N ASP A 92 -11.24 -1.53 -15.02
CA ASP A 92 -12.24 -0.79 -14.24
C ASP A 92 -12.70 -1.63 -13.04
N VAL A 93 -12.51 -1.07 -11.85
CA VAL A 93 -12.87 -1.69 -10.57
C VAL A 93 -14.16 -1.13 -9.95
N GLY A 94 -14.78 -0.13 -10.60
CA GLY A 94 -16.03 0.49 -10.20
C GLY A 94 -15.89 1.57 -9.12
N ILE A 95 -14.68 2.05 -8.86
CA ILE A 95 -14.37 3.19 -7.99
C ILE A 95 -13.23 4.02 -8.59
N ARG A 96 -13.17 5.32 -8.27
CA ARG A 96 -11.96 6.11 -8.51
C ARG A 96 -10.89 5.68 -7.51
N LEU A 97 -9.74 5.24 -8.00
CA LEU A 97 -8.58 4.92 -7.18
C LEU A 97 -7.78 6.18 -6.86
N PRO A 98 -7.06 6.22 -5.73
CA PRO A 98 -6.11 7.29 -5.39
C PRO A 98 -5.03 7.47 -6.48
N GLU A 99 -4.60 8.71 -6.69
CA GLU A 99 -3.66 9.10 -7.75
C GLU A 99 -2.28 8.43 -7.60
N VAL A 100 -1.88 8.11 -6.37
CA VAL A 100 -0.64 7.35 -6.10
C VAL A 100 -0.63 5.97 -6.74
N LEU A 101 -1.80 5.43 -7.13
CA LEU A 101 -1.92 4.17 -7.85
C LEU A 101 -1.92 4.33 -9.37
N ASP A 102 -1.78 5.54 -9.94
CA ASP A 102 -1.97 5.78 -11.38
C ASP A 102 -0.97 5.02 -12.26
N ASP A 103 0.26 4.84 -11.78
CA ASP A 103 1.30 4.08 -12.49
C ASP A 103 1.25 2.56 -12.19
N CYS A 104 0.36 2.13 -11.29
CA CYS A 104 0.17 0.71 -10.97
C CYS A 104 -0.76 0.01 -11.99
N GLY A 105 -0.45 -1.27 -12.26
CA GLY A 105 -1.35 -2.16 -12.98
C GLY A 105 -2.50 -2.63 -12.09
N ILE A 106 -3.72 -2.66 -12.65
CA ILE A 106 -4.91 -3.13 -11.95
C ILE A 106 -5.53 -4.28 -12.75
N GLY A 107 -5.54 -5.48 -12.18
CA GLY A 107 -6.16 -6.65 -12.80
C GLY A 107 -7.69 -6.60 -12.79
N PRO A 108 -8.37 -7.44 -13.59
CA PRO A 108 -9.81 -7.59 -13.50
C PRO A 108 -10.21 -8.24 -12.17
N TRP A 109 -11.46 -8.01 -11.72
CA TRP A 109 -12.01 -8.72 -10.57
C TRP A 109 -12.06 -10.24 -10.81
N ARG A 110 -11.45 -10.99 -9.89
CA ARG A 110 -11.50 -12.44 -9.82
C ARG A 110 -12.31 -12.86 -8.60
N TRP A 111 -13.13 -13.89 -8.75
CA TRP A 111 -13.94 -14.44 -7.66
C TRP A 111 -13.09 -15.38 -6.80
N ILE A 112 -13.22 -15.28 -5.47
CA ILE A 112 -12.57 -16.22 -4.52
C ILE A 112 -13.57 -16.94 -3.62
N GLY A 113 -14.80 -16.45 -3.52
CA GLY A 113 -15.80 -17.02 -2.66
C GLY A 113 -17.13 -16.26 -2.72
N PRO A 114 -18.22 -16.82 -2.17
CA PRO A 114 -19.51 -16.14 -2.17
C PRO A 114 -19.41 -14.74 -1.55
N GLY A 115 -19.67 -13.71 -2.35
CA GLY A 115 -19.60 -12.32 -1.92
C GLY A 115 -18.19 -11.73 -1.77
N VAL A 116 -17.14 -12.41 -2.25
CA VAL A 116 -15.76 -11.94 -2.16
C VAL A 116 -15.07 -12.01 -3.53
N ARG A 117 -14.45 -10.89 -3.91
CA ARG A 117 -13.65 -10.76 -5.12
C ARG A 117 -12.32 -10.10 -4.78
N TRP A 118 -11.30 -10.40 -5.57
CA TRP A 118 -9.99 -9.76 -5.48
C TRP A 118 -9.51 -9.30 -6.85
N SER A 119 -8.60 -8.34 -6.89
CA SER A 119 -7.91 -7.91 -8.09
C SER A 119 -6.44 -7.69 -7.75
N ARG A 120 -5.54 -8.14 -8.61
CA ARG A 120 -4.10 -7.92 -8.42
C ARG A 120 -3.75 -6.46 -8.70
N VAL A 121 -2.91 -5.89 -7.83
CA VAL A 121 -2.22 -4.61 -8.08
C VAL A 121 -0.76 -4.94 -8.39
N THR A 122 -0.28 -4.49 -9.55
CA THR A 122 1.12 -4.68 -9.98
C THR A 122 1.85 -3.36 -9.84
N LEU A 123 2.96 -3.34 -9.10
CA LEU A 123 3.78 -2.14 -8.95
C LEU A 123 4.75 -2.00 -10.13
N PRO A 124 5.06 -0.77 -10.58
CA PRO A 124 5.95 -0.55 -11.71
C PRO A 124 7.41 -0.92 -11.41
N ASP A 125 7.81 -0.87 -10.15
CA ASP A 125 9.17 -1.11 -9.66
C ASP A 125 9.35 -2.48 -8.97
N ASP A 126 8.26 -3.21 -8.73
CA ASP A 126 8.28 -4.55 -8.14
C ASP A 126 7.04 -5.37 -8.57
N ASP A 127 7.22 -6.25 -9.55
CA ASP A 127 6.15 -7.11 -10.05
C ASP A 127 5.84 -8.29 -9.13
N SER A 128 6.70 -8.55 -8.15
CA SER A 128 6.59 -9.65 -7.18
C SER A 128 5.83 -9.25 -5.91
N ALA A 129 5.66 -7.94 -5.69
CA ALA A 129 4.93 -7.39 -4.55
C ALA A 129 3.52 -8.01 -4.41
N ASN A 130 3.17 -8.42 -3.19
CA ASN A 130 1.88 -9.02 -2.86
C ASN A 130 0.86 -7.94 -2.51
N VAL A 131 0.39 -7.22 -3.52
CA VAL A 131 -0.61 -6.15 -3.38
C VAL A 131 -1.90 -6.52 -4.13
N MET A 132 -3.03 -6.26 -3.50
CA MET A 132 -4.34 -6.57 -4.07
C MET A 132 -5.41 -5.57 -3.66
N LEU A 133 -6.45 -5.47 -4.48
CA LEU A 133 -7.73 -4.93 -4.07
C LEU A 133 -8.62 -6.10 -3.62
N LEU A 134 -9.33 -5.92 -2.51
CA LEU A 134 -10.40 -6.82 -2.08
C LEU A 134 -11.73 -6.10 -2.16
N LYS A 135 -12.77 -6.80 -2.65
CA LYS A 135 -14.15 -6.35 -2.69
C LYS A 135 -15.03 -7.38 -2.01
N VAL A 136 -15.70 -6.95 -0.94
CA VAL A 136 -16.48 -7.81 -0.07
C VAL A 136 -17.88 -7.23 0.07
N VAL A 137 -18.92 -8.04 -0.17
CA VAL A 137 -20.32 -7.59 -0.11
C VAL A 137 -20.78 -7.30 1.32
N ALA A 138 -21.82 -6.47 1.45
CA ALA A 138 -22.42 -6.07 2.72
C ALA A 138 -22.79 -7.28 3.62
N GLY A 139 -22.51 -7.15 4.92
CA GLY A 139 -22.81 -8.17 5.93
C GLY A 139 -22.00 -9.46 5.81
N ARG A 140 -21.05 -9.56 4.87
CA ARG A 140 -20.24 -10.75 4.71
C ARG A 140 -19.19 -10.82 5.83
N LYS A 141 -19.13 -12.00 6.44
CA LYS A 141 -18.11 -12.40 7.40
C LYS A 141 -16.99 -13.15 6.67
N LEU A 142 -15.76 -12.64 6.77
CA LEU A 142 -14.59 -13.31 6.24
C LEU A 142 -14.16 -14.47 7.15
N PRO A 143 -13.49 -15.51 6.62
CA PRO A 143 -12.86 -16.53 7.44
C PRO A 143 -11.87 -15.91 8.43
N GLU A 144 -11.75 -16.53 9.59
CA GLU A 144 -10.75 -16.14 10.57
C GLU A 144 -9.35 -16.54 10.07
N HIS A 145 -8.39 -15.64 10.20
CA HIS A 145 -7.04 -15.86 9.71
C HIS A 145 -6.00 -15.12 10.54
N THR A 146 -4.75 -15.51 10.33
CA THR A 146 -3.54 -14.93 10.89
C THR A 146 -2.55 -14.69 9.75
N HIS A 147 -1.51 -13.91 10.01
CA HIS A 147 -0.49 -13.59 9.03
C HIS A 147 0.85 -14.20 9.39
N ALA A 148 1.71 -14.42 8.38
CA ALA A 148 3.13 -14.63 8.61
C ALA A 148 3.83 -13.34 8.21
N GLY A 149 4.13 -12.48 9.18
CA GLY A 149 4.51 -11.09 8.97
C GLY A 149 3.30 -10.15 9.05
N TYR A 150 3.45 -8.91 8.58
CA TYR A 150 2.41 -7.89 8.66
C TYR A 150 1.45 -7.93 7.47
N GLU A 151 0.17 -7.70 7.73
CA GLU A 151 -0.84 -7.28 6.77
C GLU A 151 -1.15 -5.80 6.96
N TYR A 152 -1.19 -5.06 5.85
CA TYR A 152 -1.59 -3.66 5.80
C TYR A 152 -2.84 -3.55 4.92
N THR A 153 -3.95 -3.11 5.48
CA THR A 153 -5.22 -2.96 4.77
C THR A 153 -5.75 -1.55 4.89
N HIS A 154 -5.83 -0.82 3.77
CA HIS A 154 -6.42 0.51 3.70
C HIS A 154 -7.82 0.49 3.07
N ILE A 155 -8.79 1.14 3.72
CA ILE A 155 -10.18 1.17 3.26
C ILE A 155 -10.41 2.28 2.23
N LEU A 156 -10.77 1.90 1.00
CA LEU A 156 -11.10 2.83 -0.09
C LEU A 156 -12.60 3.18 -0.12
N LYS A 157 -13.47 2.23 0.19
CA LYS A 157 -14.94 2.38 0.18
C LYS A 157 -15.57 1.45 1.21
N GLY A 158 -16.67 1.90 1.81
CA GLY A 158 -17.43 1.09 2.76
C GLY A 158 -16.70 1.00 4.10
N ALA A 159 -16.94 -0.09 4.84
CA ALA A 159 -16.32 -0.33 6.13
C ALA A 159 -16.42 -1.80 6.52
N PHE A 160 -15.54 -2.23 7.42
CA PHE A 160 -15.69 -3.48 8.15
C PHE A 160 -15.42 -3.26 9.64
N SER A 161 -15.84 -4.23 10.45
CA SER A 161 -15.49 -4.29 11.87
C SER A 161 -14.87 -5.64 12.23
N ASP A 162 -13.91 -5.63 13.16
CA ASP A 162 -13.36 -6.80 13.83
C ASP A 162 -13.37 -6.61 15.37
N ALA A 163 -12.63 -7.43 16.11
CA ALA A 163 -12.54 -7.32 17.57
C ALA A 163 -11.80 -6.06 18.06
N ARG A 164 -10.97 -5.43 17.21
CA ARG A 164 -10.16 -4.24 17.53
C ARG A 164 -10.92 -2.95 17.21
N GLY A 165 -11.87 -2.97 16.29
CA GLY A 165 -12.72 -1.83 16.02
C GLY A 165 -13.40 -1.85 14.67
N ARG A 166 -13.92 -0.69 14.27
CA ARG A 166 -14.55 -0.46 12.97
C ARG A 166 -13.64 0.42 12.11
N TYR A 167 -13.29 -0.08 10.93
CA TYR A 167 -12.44 0.58 9.94
C TYR A 167 -13.31 1.12 8.80
N GLY A 168 -13.32 2.43 8.60
CA GLY A 168 -14.03 3.12 7.53
C GLY A 168 -13.08 3.75 6.50
N PRO A 169 -13.60 4.48 5.49
CA PRO A 169 -12.77 5.02 4.42
C PRO A 169 -11.63 5.89 4.94
N GLY A 170 -10.42 5.62 4.47
CA GLY A 170 -9.19 6.28 4.90
C GLY A 170 -8.46 5.59 6.05
N ASP A 171 -9.16 4.78 6.86
CA ASP A 171 -8.52 4.00 7.93
C ASP A 171 -7.55 2.97 7.35
N LEU A 172 -6.46 2.73 8.07
CA LEU A 172 -5.50 1.67 7.79
C LEU A 172 -5.49 0.70 8.98
N ASP A 173 -5.70 -0.57 8.68
CA ASP A 173 -5.52 -1.70 9.59
C ASP A 173 -4.11 -2.28 9.38
N GLU A 174 -3.32 -2.29 10.44
CA GLU A 174 -2.00 -2.92 10.51
C GLU A 174 -2.13 -4.11 11.47
N ALA A 175 -1.88 -5.31 10.95
CA ALA A 175 -2.07 -6.56 11.68
C ALA A 175 -0.81 -7.43 11.56
N ASP A 176 -0.20 -7.80 12.68
CA ASP A 176 0.95 -8.71 12.75
C ASP A 176 0.51 -10.19 12.86
N ASP A 177 1.45 -11.07 13.21
CA ASP A 177 1.23 -12.51 13.35
C ASP A 177 0.47 -12.91 14.63
N ASP A 178 0.40 -12.01 15.62
CA ASP A 178 -0.38 -12.19 16.85
C ASP A 178 -1.86 -11.78 16.67
N VAL A 179 -2.18 -11.04 15.61
CA VAL A 179 -3.55 -10.64 15.30
C VAL A 179 -4.29 -11.77 14.58
N GLN A 180 -5.17 -12.44 15.34
CA GLN A 180 -6.24 -13.27 14.77
C GLN A 180 -7.51 -12.43 14.62
N HIS A 181 -7.92 -12.16 13.38
CA HIS A 181 -9.10 -11.32 13.14
C HIS A 181 -10.12 -11.97 12.18
N GLN A 182 -11.36 -11.50 12.29
CA GLN A 182 -12.50 -12.00 11.54
C GLN A 182 -13.36 -10.84 11.03
N PRO A 183 -12.93 -10.17 9.95
CA PRO A 183 -13.62 -8.98 9.45
C PRO A 183 -15.07 -9.26 9.06
N ILE A 184 -15.97 -8.37 9.48
CA ILE A 184 -17.39 -8.37 9.09
C ILE A 184 -17.67 -7.05 8.38
N VAL A 185 -18.04 -7.11 7.10
CA VAL A 185 -18.42 -5.93 6.34
C VAL A 185 -19.74 -5.36 6.84
N ASP A 186 -19.81 -4.04 6.97
CA ASP A 186 -21.01 -3.33 7.38
C ASP A 186 -22.20 -3.64 6.45
N LYS A 187 -23.42 -3.50 6.97
CA LYS A 187 -24.64 -3.78 6.19
C LYS A 187 -24.98 -2.70 5.16
N GLU A 188 -24.33 -1.54 5.26
CA GLU A 188 -24.63 -0.33 4.47
C GLU A 188 -24.14 -0.43 3.02
N GLY A 189 -23.15 -1.29 2.74
CA GLY A 189 -22.62 -1.45 1.39
C GLY A 189 -21.45 -2.41 1.31
N GLU A 190 -20.96 -2.62 0.10
CA GLU A 190 -19.70 -3.35 -0.11
C GLU A 190 -18.51 -2.57 0.49
N CYS A 191 -17.52 -3.30 0.99
CA CYS A 191 -16.22 -2.78 1.37
C CYS A 191 -15.23 -3.04 0.23
N ILE A 192 -14.48 -2.02 -0.16
CA ILE A 192 -13.33 -2.15 -1.06
C ILE A 192 -12.11 -1.61 -0.32
N CYS A 193 -11.07 -2.43 -0.23
CA CYS A 193 -9.79 -2.06 0.35
C CYS A 193 -8.63 -2.43 -0.57
N ILE A 194 -7.49 -1.76 -0.38
CA ILE A 194 -6.19 -2.19 -0.89
C ILE A 194 -5.43 -2.83 0.27
N ALA A 195 -4.83 -3.99 0.02
CA ALA A 195 -4.09 -4.74 1.01
C ALA A 195 -2.71 -5.14 0.48
N ALA A 196 -1.72 -5.16 1.38
CA ALA A 196 -0.39 -5.71 1.16
C ALA A 196 0.00 -6.67 2.28
N LEU A 197 0.69 -7.76 1.92
CA LEU A 197 1.15 -8.79 2.85
C LEU A 197 2.68 -8.86 2.82
N GLU A 198 3.33 -8.63 3.96
CA GLU A 198 4.74 -8.98 4.18
C GLU A 198 4.85 -10.49 4.46
N GLY A 199 4.62 -11.33 3.45
CA GLY A 199 4.72 -12.79 3.57
C GLY A 199 3.47 -13.54 3.09
N GLN A 200 3.20 -14.70 3.71
CA GLN A 200 2.07 -15.56 3.33
C GLN A 200 0.93 -15.47 4.35
N MET A 201 -0.30 -15.37 3.86
CA MET A 201 -1.50 -15.47 4.70
C MET A 201 -1.63 -16.89 5.27
N LYS A 202 -1.82 -17.00 6.59
CA LYS A 202 -2.05 -18.25 7.31
C LYS A 202 -3.51 -18.31 7.75
N LEU A 203 -4.35 -18.85 6.87
CA LEU A 203 -5.77 -19.04 7.15
C LEU A 203 -5.97 -20.13 8.21
N SER A 204 -6.87 -19.89 9.16
CA SER A 204 -7.26 -20.89 10.15
C SER A 204 -8.36 -21.80 9.57
N GLY A 205 -8.27 -23.11 9.81
CA GLY A 205 -9.27 -24.10 9.38
C GLY A 205 -9.16 -24.64 7.95
N PHE A 206 -9.99 -25.64 7.63
CA PHE A 206 -9.86 -26.50 6.44
C PHE A 206 -10.09 -25.78 5.10
N PHE A 207 -10.96 -24.76 5.06
CA PHE A 207 -11.22 -23.96 3.84
C PHE A 207 -10.09 -22.96 3.52
N GLY A 208 -9.28 -22.61 4.50
CA GLY A 208 -8.17 -21.68 4.35
C GLY A 208 -7.05 -22.20 3.45
N ARG A 209 -6.72 -23.48 3.58
CA ARG A 209 -5.65 -24.13 2.80
C ARG A 209 -5.94 -24.21 1.30
N LEU A 210 -7.20 -24.06 0.88
CA LEU A 210 -7.59 -24.23 -0.53
C LEU A 210 -7.40 -22.95 -1.37
N ILE A 211 -7.42 -21.76 -0.75
CA ILE A 211 -7.21 -20.47 -1.44
C ILE A 211 -5.78 -19.92 -1.27
N GLN A 212 -4.97 -20.57 -0.45
CA GLN A 212 -3.56 -20.23 -0.19
C GLN A 212 -2.70 -20.06 -1.46
N PRO A 213 -2.89 -20.83 -2.56
CA PRO A 213 -2.13 -20.62 -3.82
C PRO A 213 -2.50 -19.35 -4.60
N LEU A 214 -3.53 -18.60 -4.21
CA LEU A 214 -3.89 -17.32 -4.85
C LEU A 214 -3.20 -16.13 -4.16
N PHE A 215 -2.65 -16.34 -2.97
CA PHE A 215 -2.05 -15.31 -2.10
C PHE A 215 -0.61 -15.64 -1.67
N GLY A 216 -0.10 -16.83 -2.02
CA GLY A 216 1.32 -17.18 -1.99
C GLY A 216 1.79 -17.40 -3.43
N GLY A 217 2.97 -16.88 -3.76
CA GLY A 217 3.56 -16.88 -5.10
C GLY A 217 3.56 -18.22 -5.83
#